data_AF-A0A968H7V8-F1
#
_entry.id   AF-A0A968H7V8-F1
#
_cell.length_a   1.000
_cell.length_b   1.000
_cell.length_c   1.000
_cell.angle_alpha   90.00
_cell.angle_beta   90.00
_cell.angle_gamma   90.00
#
_symmetry.space_group_name_H-M   'P 1'
#
loop_
_entity.id
_entity.type
_entity.pdbx_description
1 polymer ?
#
loop_
_entity_poly.entity_id
_entity_poly.type
_entity_poly.pdbx_seq_one_letter_code
_entity_poly.pdbx_strand_id
1 'polypeptide(L)'
;MAQPLENYHRLLSKVDQLCEGITTLLGDALTCHAGCSSCCVSISVFPVEAAALLEAAGQLSPEQYRLLKERLAQPHADEQCPLLSDDRCLLYQARPIICRTHGLPILLTDDGGQRRVDVCPHNCKEIETLPGEALIDLERLNALLVSVNVLYLREFGIKLPERIKLCSLKEMLP
;
A
#
# COMPACT_ATOMS: atom_id res chain seq x y z
N MET A 1 2.61 25.45 -10.23
CA MET A 1 1.78 24.39 -10.86
C MET A 1 1.35 23.48 -9.74
N ALA A 2 0.05 23.19 -9.60
CA ALA A 2 -0.42 22.26 -8.58
C ALA A 2 0.23 20.89 -8.82
N GLN A 3 0.81 20.30 -7.78
CA GLN A 3 1.35 18.95 -7.86
C GLN A 3 0.19 17.98 -7.64
N PRO A 4 -0.22 17.19 -8.65
CA PRO A 4 -1.42 16.33 -8.59
C PRO A 4 -1.49 15.43 -7.37
N LEU A 5 -0.32 15.01 -6.89
CA LEU A 5 -0.15 14.03 -5.85
C LEU A 5 0.24 14.64 -4.50
N GLU A 6 0.26 15.97 -4.35
CA GLU A 6 0.75 16.61 -3.12
C GLU A 6 0.01 16.13 -1.86
N ASN A 7 -1.32 16.10 -1.92
CA ASN A 7 -2.15 15.62 -0.80
C ASN A 7 -1.89 14.14 -0.49
N TYR A 8 -1.64 13.33 -1.52
CA TYR A 8 -1.33 11.92 -1.37
C TYR A 8 0.07 11.69 -0.80
N HIS A 9 1.09 12.40 -1.27
CA HIS A 9 2.44 12.35 -0.73
C HIS A 9 2.49 12.82 0.73
N ARG A 10 1.72 13.85 1.10
CA ARG A 10 1.56 14.27 2.50
C ARG A 10 0.92 13.17 3.36
N LEU A 11 -0.10 12.48 2.85
CA LEU A 11 -0.71 11.35 3.55
C LEU A 11 0.28 10.19 3.69
N LEU A 12 0.97 9.82 2.61
CA LEU A 12 2.00 8.78 2.61
C LEU A 12 3.09 9.06 3.64
N SER A 13 3.62 10.29 3.70
CA SER A 13 4.65 10.65 4.68
C SER A 13 4.17 10.47 6.12
N LYS A 14 2.91 10.79 6.43
CA LYS A 14 2.33 10.56 7.76
C LYS A 14 2.14 9.08 8.07
N VAL A 15 1.72 8.29 7.07
CA VAL A 15 1.58 6.84 7.21
C VAL A 15 2.95 6.19 7.43
N ASP A 16 3.97 6.61 6.68
CA ASP A 16 5.34 6.11 6.83
C ASP A 16 5.89 6.41 8.23
N GLN A 17 5.70 7.63 8.74
CA GLN A 17 6.07 7.99 10.12
C GLN A 17 5.34 7.16 11.17
N LEU A 18 4.04 6.91 10.98
CA LEU A 18 3.26 6.05 11.87
C LEU A 18 3.81 4.61 11.85
N CYS A 19 4.01 4.04 10.66
CA CYS A 19 4.53 2.69 10.50
C CYS A 19 5.94 2.55 11.09
N GLU A 20 6.82 3.54 10.92
CA GLU A 20 8.16 3.57 11.50
C GLU A 20 8.12 3.62 13.03
N GLY A 21 7.23 4.46 13.60
CA GLY A 21 7.03 4.52 15.04
C GLY A 21 6.57 3.19 15.64
N ILE A 22 5.58 2.54 15.00
CA ILE A 22 5.09 1.22 15.40
C ILE A 22 6.18 0.16 15.25
N THR A 23 6.96 0.23 14.17
CA THR A 23 8.06 -0.71 13.92
C THR A 23 9.13 -0.59 14.99
N THR A 24 9.48 0.64 15.36
CA THR A 24 10.44 0.92 16.43
C THR A 24 9.92 0.44 17.79
N LEU A 25 8.64 0.66 18.07
CA LEU A 25 8.01 0.27 19.33
C LEU A 25 7.96 -1.25 19.51
N LEU A 26 7.60 -1.98 18.46
CA LEU A 26 7.45 -3.44 18.52
C LEU A 26 8.78 -4.19 18.35
N GLY A 27 9.78 -3.58 17.72
CA GLY A 27 11.15 -4.11 17.61
C GLY A 27 11.18 -5.55 17.11
N ASP A 28 11.84 -6.42 17.87
CA ASP A 28 12.04 -7.85 17.54
C ASP A 28 10.74 -8.66 17.44
N ALA A 29 9.61 -8.12 17.89
CA ALA A 29 8.31 -8.76 17.71
C ALA A 29 7.80 -8.69 16.26
N LEU A 30 8.42 -7.88 15.39
CA LEU A 30 8.06 -7.79 13.97
C LEU A 30 9.05 -8.54 13.09
N THR A 31 8.52 -9.47 12.31
CA THR A 31 9.24 -10.14 11.21
C THR A 31 9.12 -9.36 9.90
N CYS A 32 8.26 -8.35 9.82
CA CYS A 32 8.00 -7.62 8.58
C CYS A 32 9.17 -6.69 8.22
N HIS A 33 9.74 -6.88 7.02
CA HIS A 33 10.78 -6.02 6.46
C HIS A 33 10.70 -5.99 4.92
N ALA A 34 11.50 -5.15 4.28
CA ALA A 34 11.70 -5.22 2.82
C ALA A 34 12.27 -6.60 2.44
N GLY A 35 11.53 -7.38 1.66
CA GLY A 35 11.86 -8.80 1.40
C GLY A 35 10.89 -9.80 2.04
N CYS A 36 9.99 -9.36 2.94
CA CYS A 36 8.86 -10.18 3.37
C CYS A 36 7.74 -10.08 2.31
N SER A 37 7.39 -11.21 1.70
CA SER A 37 6.47 -11.28 0.55
C SER A 37 5.20 -12.10 0.81
N SER A 38 4.99 -12.60 2.03
CA SER A 38 3.84 -13.46 2.38
C SER A 38 2.48 -12.79 2.17
N CYS A 39 2.42 -11.46 2.26
CA CYS A 39 1.23 -10.67 1.99
C CYS A 39 1.22 -10.01 0.60
N CYS A 40 2.21 -10.29 -0.26
CA CYS A 40 2.31 -9.68 -1.58
C CYS A 40 1.37 -10.34 -2.58
N VAL A 41 0.07 -10.12 -2.38
CA VAL A 41 -1.01 -10.65 -3.22
C VAL A 41 -1.55 -9.60 -4.19
N SER A 42 -2.33 -10.04 -5.18
CA SER A 42 -3.00 -9.10 -6.08
C SER A 42 -4.03 -8.28 -5.32
N ILE A 43 -3.97 -6.96 -5.46
CA ILE A 43 -4.88 -6.01 -4.82
C ILE A 43 -5.42 -4.99 -5.83
N SER A 44 -6.44 -4.26 -5.39
CA SER A 44 -6.87 -3.04 -6.07
C SER A 44 -6.56 -1.82 -5.22
N VAL A 45 -6.26 -0.71 -5.87
CA VAL A 45 -5.85 0.56 -5.26
C VAL A 45 -6.74 1.69 -5.74
N PHE A 46 -6.74 2.82 -5.03
CA PHE A 46 -7.44 4.01 -5.53
C PHE A 46 -6.71 4.64 -6.72
N PRO A 47 -7.43 5.37 -7.60
CA PRO A 47 -6.85 6.12 -8.70
C PRO A 47 -5.64 6.99 -8.34
N VAL A 48 -5.67 7.68 -7.19
CA VAL A 48 -4.54 8.50 -6.74
C VAL A 48 -3.29 7.68 -6.42
N GLU A 49 -3.46 6.46 -5.88
CA GLU A 49 -2.35 5.54 -5.59
C GLU A 49 -1.78 4.96 -6.89
N ALA A 50 -2.65 4.63 -7.86
CA ALA A 50 -2.21 4.19 -9.19
C ALA A 50 -1.40 5.28 -9.90
N ALA A 51 -1.85 6.53 -9.82
CA ALA A 51 -1.12 7.67 -10.39
C ALA A 51 0.28 7.83 -9.76
N ALA A 52 0.40 7.67 -8.44
CA ALA A 52 1.69 7.68 -7.77
C ALA A 52 2.60 6.50 -8.17
N LEU A 53 2.03 5.32 -8.40
CA LEU A 53 2.78 4.17 -8.93
C LEU A 53 3.30 4.44 -10.35
N LEU A 54 2.51 5.10 -11.20
CA LEU A 54 2.92 5.49 -12.55
C LEU A 54 4.00 6.56 -12.54
N GLU A 55 3.89 7.56 -11.65
CA GLU A 55 4.93 8.57 -11.45
C GLU A 55 6.25 7.91 -11.02
N ALA A 56 6.20 6.98 -10.07
CA ALA A 56 7.37 6.24 -9.62
C ALA A 56 7.96 5.32 -10.72
N ALA A 57 7.11 4.69 -11.53
CA ALA A 57 7.56 3.89 -12.67
C ALA A 57 8.31 4.74 -13.70
N GLY A 58 7.88 6.00 -13.92
CA GLY A 58 8.58 6.95 -14.80
C GLY A 58 9.96 7.38 -14.31
N GLN A 59 10.30 7.13 -13.03
CA GLN A 59 11.59 7.44 -12.43
C GLN A 59 12.55 6.24 -12.38
N LEU A 60 12.11 5.07 -12.84
CA LEU A 60 12.95 3.87 -12.88
C LEU A 60 14.06 3.97 -13.92
N SER A 61 15.17 3.26 -13.69
CA SER A 61 16.18 3.05 -14.73
C SER A 61 15.59 2.26 -15.92
N PRO A 62 16.15 2.37 -17.15
CA PRO A 62 15.65 1.64 -18.31
C PRO A 62 15.58 0.12 -18.12
N GLU A 63 16.49 -0.45 -17.33
CA GLU A 63 16.52 -1.88 -16.99
C GLU A 63 15.37 -2.26 -16.05
N GLN A 64 15.21 -1.52 -14.95
CA GLN A 64 14.11 -1.74 -13.99
C GLN A 64 12.74 -1.54 -14.61
N TYR A 65 12.61 -0.54 -15.50
CA TYR A 65 11.37 -0.28 -16.21
C TYR A 65 11.00 -1.42 -17.18
N ARG A 66 12.00 -2.00 -17.86
CA ARG A 66 11.79 -3.17 -18.71
C ARG A 66 11.33 -4.37 -17.89
N LEU A 67 11.98 -4.64 -16.76
CA LEU A 67 11.58 -5.70 -15.83
C LEU A 67 10.15 -5.49 -15.31
N LEU A 68 9.77 -4.24 -14.97
CA LEU A 68 8.41 -3.90 -14.57
C LEU A 68 7.39 -4.24 -15.66
N LYS A 69 7.66 -3.84 -16.91
CA LYS A 69 6.80 -4.17 -18.05
C LYS A 69 6.68 -5.67 -18.28
N GLU A 70 7.80 -6.40 -18.23
CA GLU A 70 7.82 -7.86 -18.38
C GLU A 70 7.00 -8.54 -17.29
N ARG A 71 7.18 -8.15 -16.03
CA ARG A 71 6.38 -8.68 -14.91
C ARG A 71 4.91 -8.37 -15.09
N LEU A 72 4.52 -7.13 -15.37
CA LEU A 72 3.11 -6.77 -15.57
C LEU A 72 2.46 -7.47 -16.79
N ALA A 73 3.24 -7.86 -17.80
CA ALA A 73 2.74 -8.57 -18.98
C ALA A 73 2.52 -10.07 -18.73
N GLN A 74 3.19 -10.65 -17.74
CA GLN A 74 3.01 -12.07 -17.39
C GLN A 74 1.61 -12.32 -16.83
N PRO A 75 1.00 -13.48 -17.14
CA PRO A 75 -0.19 -13.91 -16.44
C PRO A 75 0.19 -14.23 -15.00
N HIS A 76 -0.30 -13.44 -14.06
CA HIS A 76 -0.25 -13.80 -12.65
C HIS A 76 -1.53 -14.56 -12.33
N ALA A 77 -1.42 -15.66 -11.60
CA ALA A 77 -2.57 -16.11 -10.83
C ALA A 77 -3.02 -14.90 -9.99
N ASP A 78 -4.33 -14.64 -9.90
CA ASP A 78 -4.90 -13.49 -9.15
C ASP A 78 -4.50 -13.46 -7.65
N GLU A 79 -3.66 -14.38 -7.22
CA GLU A 79 -3.12 -14.56 -5.89
C GLU A 79 -1.79 -13.82 -5.66
N GLN A 80 -0.93 -13.58 -6.68
CA GLN A 80 0.37 -12.93 -6.48
C GLN A 80 0.38 -11.48 -6.98
N CYS A 81 1.03 -10.59 -6.23
CA CYS A 81 1.21 -9.20 -6.62
C CYS A 81 2.04 -9.10 -7.92
N PRO A 82 1.55 -8.39 -8.95
CA PRO A 82 2.25 -8.30 -10.22
C PRO A 82 3.49 -7.39 -10.18
N LEU A 83 3.69 -6.65 -9.09
CA LEU A 83 4.87 -5.80 -8.86
C LEU A 83 5.98 -6.52 -8.08
N LEU A 84 5.78 -7.78 -7.66
CA LEU A 84 6.77 -8.55 -6.92
C LEU A 84 7.81 -9.18 -7.86
N SER A 85 9.09 -9.04 -7.52
CA SER A 85 10.23 -9.70 -8.16
C SER A 85 11.26 -10.05 -7.10
N ASP A 86 11.70 -11.30 -7.03
CA ASP A 86 12.69 -11.79 -6.04
C ASP A 86 12.39 -11.32 -4.61
N ASP A 87 11.15 -11.56 -4.17
CA ASP A 87 10.62 -11.16 -2.85
C ASP A 87 10.61 -9.65 -2.55
N ARG A 88 10.89 -8.81 -3.56
CA ARG A 88 10.90 -7.36 -3.45
C ARG A 88 9.96 -6.70 -4.45
N CYS A 89 9.20 -5.71 -3.98
CA CYS A 89 8.38 -4.90 -4.86
C CYS A 89 9.27 -4.01 -5.76
N LEU A 90 9.04 -4.04 -7.07
CA LEU A 90 9.73 -3.20 -8.04
C LEU A 90 9.49 -1.70 -7.82
N LEU A 91 8.38 -1.34 -7.18
CA LEU A 91 7.98 0.03 -6.82
C LEU A 91 7.92 0.22 -5.30
N TYR A 92 8.85 -0.39 -4.55
CA TYR A 92 8.80 -0.47 -3.08
C TYR A 92 8.58 0.88 -2.37
N GLN A 93 9.20 1.95 -2.87
CA GLN A 93 9.08 3.29 -2.28
C GLN A 93 7.70 3.92 -2.51
N ALA A 94 7.04 3.56 -3.61
CA ALA A 94 5.72 4.06 -3.98
C ALA A 94 4.57 3.10 -3.63
N ARG A 95 4.82 2.13 -2.73
CA ARG A 95 3.80 1.17 -2.26
C ARG A 95 2.45 1.84 -1.89
N PRO A 96 1.31 1.25 -2.24
CA PRO A 96 0.01 1.73 -1.76
C PRO A 96 -0.07 1.77 -0.23
N ILE A 97 -1.02 2.52 0.32
CA ILE A 97 -1.20 2.63 1.78
C ILE A 97 -1.42 1.26 2.41
N ILE A 98 -2.24 0.42 1.79
CA ILE A 98 -2.47 -0.95 2.26
C ILE A 98 -1.16 -1.74 2.33
N CYS A 99 -0.24 -1.60 1.37
CA CYS A 99 1.04 -2.33 1.39
C CYS A 99 2.05 -1.80 2.42
N ARG A 100 1.81 -0.62 2.99
CA ARG A 100 2.63 -0.02 4.06
C ARG A 100 2.13 -0.41 5.44
N THR A 101 0.82 -0.56 5.61
CA THR A 101 0.20 -0.92 6.87
C THR A 101 0.02 -2.43 7.05
N HIS A 102 -0.11 -3.17 5.94
CA HIS A 102 -0.25 -4.62 5.99
C HIS A 102 0.98 -5.26 6.63
N GLY A 103 0.74 -6.14 7.61
CA GLY A 103 1.77 -6.73 8.45
C GLY A 103 1.81 -6.13 9.86
N LEU A 104 1.56 -4.83 9.99
CA LEU A 104 1.48 -4.17 11.31
C LEU A 104 0.12 -4.44 11.97
N PRO A 105 0.02 -4.29 13.30
CA PRO A 105 -1.27 -4.41 13.98
C PRO A 105 -2.28 -3.37 13.49
N ILE A 106 -3.43 -3.85 13.02
CA ILE A 106 -4.52 -3.02 12.53
C ILE A 106 -5.76 -3.22 13.40
N LEU A 107 -6.44 -2.11 13.68
CA LEU A 107 -7.71 -2.09 14.38
C LEU A 107 -8.83 -1.97 13.34
N LEU A 108 -9.70 -2.96 13.33
CA LEU A 108 -10.81 -3.12 12.41
C LEU A 108 -12.12 -3.05 13.18
N THR A 109 -13.19 -2.66 12.50
CA THR A 109 -14.56 -2.87 12.97
C THR A 109 -15.18 -3.97 12.09
N ASP A 110 -15.78 -4.99 12.70
CA ASP A 110 -16.52 -6.01 11.95
C ASP A 110 -17.93 -5.56 11.57
N ASP A 111 -18.65 -6.40 10.83
CA ASP A 111 -20.01 -6.12 10.37
C ASP A 111 -21.02 -5.92 11.52
N GLY A 112 -20.70 -6.42 12.72
CA GLY A 112 -21.48 -6.24 13.94
C GLY A 112 -21.17 -4.95 14.70
N GLY A 113 -20.22 -4.13 14.21
CA GLY A 113 -19.76 -2.92 14.88
C GLY A 113 -18.75 -3.20 16.01
N GLN A 114 -18.27 -4.43 16.15
CA GLN A 114 -17.29 -4.77 17.17
C GLN A 114 -15.87 -4.50 16.68
N ARG A 115 -15.07 -3.88 17.55
CA ARG A 115 -13.66 -3.57 17.28
C ARG A 115 -12.81 -4.81 17.52
N ARG A 116 -12.00 -5.19 16.53
CA ARG A 116 -11.06 -6.31 16.59
C ARG A 116 -9.68 -5.90 16.12
N VAL A 117 -8.66 -6.49 16.71
CA VAL A 117 -7.27 -6.33 16.25
C VAL A 117 -6.93 -7.47 15.32
N ASP A 118 -6.34 -7.15 14.18
CA ASP A 118 -5.78 -8.11 13.25
C ASP A 118 -4.26 -7.87 13.15
N VAL A 119 -3.51 -8.97 13.10
CA VAL A 119 -2.04 -8.95 13.11
C VAL A 119 -1.57 -10.06 12.19
N CYS A 120 -0.48 -9.82 11.47
CA CYS A 120 0.17 -10.86 10.68
C CYS A 120 0.51 -12.07 11.55
N PRO A 121 0.26 -13.31 11.10
CA PRO A 121 0.53 -14.54 11.87
C PRO A 121 2.02 -14.76 12.15
N HIS A 122 2.91 -14.01 11.49
CA HIS A 122 4.35 -14.04 11.71
C HIS A 122 4.83 -12.98 12.72
N ASN A 123 3.99 -12.01 13.07
CA ASN A 123 4.33 -10.91 13.96
C ASN A 123 3.71 -11.11 15.35
N CYS A 124 4.33 -10.52 16.36
CA CYS A 124 3.81 -10.40 17.71
C CYS A 124 3.45 -11.73 18.38
N LYS A 125 4.09 -12.84 17.98
CA LYS A 125 3.78 -14.20 18.48
C LYS A 125 3.94 -14.35 20.00
N GLU A 126 4.84 -13.57 20.59
CA GLU A 126 5.17 -13.61 22.01
C GLU A 126 4.55 -12.44 22.79
N ILE A 127 3.68 -11.63 22.15
CA ILE A 127 3.01 -10.50 22.79
C ILE A 127 1.58 -10.89 23.19
N GLU A 128 1.30 -10.91 24.49
CA GLU A 128 -0.04 -11.19 25.03
C GLU A 128 -1.00 -10.01 24.85
N THR A 129 -0.51 -8.77 24.91
CA THR A 129 -1.33 -7.55 24.76
C THR A 129 -0.56 -6.49 23.99
N LEU A 130 -1.15 -6.02 22.90
CA LEU A 130 -0.56 -4.96 22.08
C LEU A 130 -0.83 -3.59 22.69
N PRO A 131 0.17 -2.70 22.74
CA PRO A 131 -0.05 -1.32 23.15
C PRO A 131 -0.96 -0.61 22.14
N GLY A 132 -1.89 0.23 22.61
CA GLY A 132 -2.85 0.89 21.73
C GLY A 132 -2.21 1.81 20.68
N GLU A 133 -1.04 2.37 20.99
CA GLU A 133 -0.22 3.16 20.06
C GLU A 133 0.42 2.34 18.93
N ALA A 134 0.49 1.01 19.07
CA ALA A 134 0.90 0.11 17.99
C ALA A 134 -0.22 -0.21 17.00
N LEU A 135 -1.46 0.25 17.26
CA LEU A 135 -2.63 -0.10 16.45
C LEU A 135 -2.93 0.98 15.42
N ILE A 136 -3.02 0.57 14.16
CA ILE A 136 -3.46 1.44 13.06
C ILE A 136 -4.98 1.31 12.92
N ASP A 137 -5.72 2.40 13.16
CA ASP A 137 -7.16 2.44 12.89
C ASP A 137 -7.42 2.43 11.37
N LEU A 138 -7.85 1.28 10.85
CA LEU A 138 -7.99 1.09 9.41
C LEU A 138 -9.16 1.89 8.83
N GLU A 139 -10.26 2.06 9.57
CA GLU A 139 -11.41 2.83 9.10
C GLU A 139 -11.04 4.31 8.97
N ARG A 140 -10.35 4.86 9.98
CA ARG A 140 -9.88 6.25 9.93
C ARG A 140 -8.90 6.46 8.78
N LEU A 141 -7.96 5.53 8.58
CA LEU A 141 -6.99 5.61 7.50
C LEU A 141 -7.66 5.52 6.12
N ASN A 142 -8.61 4.59 5.95
CA ASN A 142 -9.38 4.46 4.71
C ASN A 142 -10.20 5.72 4.43
N ALA A 143 -10.84 6.34 5.44
CA ALA A 143 -11.59 7.58 5.26
C ALA A 143 -10.70 8.75 4.80
N LEU A 144 -9.47 8.85 5.32
CA LEU A 144 -8.48 9.82 4.86
C LEU A 144 -8.07 9.57 3.41
N LEU A 145 -7.78 8.31 3.05
CA LEU A 145 -7.40 7.94 1.69
C LEU A 145 -8.53 8.20 0.68
N VAL A 146 -9.77 7.88 1.03
CA VAL A 146 -10.96 8.21 0.22
C VAL A 146 -11.07 9.71 0.00
N SER A 147 -10.87 10.51 1.05
CA SER A 147 -10.92 11.98 0.94
C SER A 147 -9.84 12.52 -0.01
N VAL A 148 -8.61 12.02 0.10
CA VAL A 148 -7.51 12.38 -0.80
C VAL A 148 -7.82 11.97 -2.25
N ASN A 149 -8.35 10.77 -2.46
CA ASN A 149 -8.75 10.30 -3.79
C ASN A 149 -9.86 11.15 -4.40
N VAL A 150 -10.86 11.56 -3.62
CA VAL A 150 -11.93 12.45 -4.08
C VAL A 150 -11.38 13.82 -4.51
N LEU A 151 -10.45 14.38 -3.74
CA LEU A 151 -9.79 15.65 -4.10
C LEU A 151 -9.01 15.52 -5.41
N TYR A 152 -8.24 14.44 -5.55
CA TYR A 152 -7.51 14.13 -6.78
C TYR A 152 -8.45 14.04 -7.99
N LEU A 153 -9.53 13.25 -7.90
CA LEU A 153 -10.47 13.09 -9.02
C LEU A 153 -11.15 14.40 -9.42
N ARG A 154 -11.48 15.27 -8.43
CA ARG A 154 -12.10 16.57 -8.67
C ARG A 154 -11.17 17.54 -9.40
N GLU A 155 -9.88 17.54 -9.06
CA GLU A 155 -8.90 18.45 -9.64
C GLU A 155 -8.67 18.19 -11.13
N PHE A 156 -8.71 16.93 -11.56
CA PHE A 156 -8.44 16.55 -12.94
C PHE A 156 -9.69 16.29 -13.80
N GLY A 157 -10.89 16.28 -13.20
CA GLY A 157 -12.14 16.02 -13.91
C GLY A 157 -12.20 14.65 -14.60
N ILE A 158 -11.36 13.70 -14.18
CA ILE A 158 -11.22 12.38 -14.81
C ILE A 158 -12.24 11.41 -14.22
N LYS A 159 -12.98 10.72 -15.08
CA LYS A 159 -13.79 9.55 -14.69
C LYS A 159 -12.90 8.31 -14.70
N LEU A 160 -12.34 7.97 -13.54
CA LEU A 160 -11.65 6.69 -13.32
C LEU A 160 -12.57 5.72 -12.57
N PRO A 161 -12.32 4.40 -12.68
CA PRO A 161 -12.97 3.42 -11.82
C PRO A 161 -12.77 3.73 -10.34
N GLU A 162 -13.67 3.24 -9.48
CA GLU A 162 -13.55 3.41 -8.02
C GLU A 162 -12.24 2.79 -7.49
N ARG A 163 -11.85 1.65 -8.06
CA ARG A 163 -10.61 0.93 -7.74
C ARG A 163 -9.96 0.41 -9.01
N ILE A 164 -8.64 0.48 -9.06
CA ILE A 164 -7.80 0.01 -10.17
C ILE A 164 -7.06 -1.25 -9.70
N LYS A 165 -7.21 -2.36 -10.41
CA LYS A 165 -6.41 -3.57 -10.14
C LYS A 165 -4.95 -3.31 -10.52
N LEU A 166 -4.00 -3.75 -9.69
CA LEU A 166 -2.58 -3.57 -9.99
C LEU A 166 -2.16 -4.23 -11.31
N CYS A 167 -2.79 -5.35 -11.70
CA CYS A 167 -2.49 -6.02 -12.96
C CYS A 167 -2.88 -5.20 -14.21
N SER A 168 -3.79 -4.23 -14.07
CA SER A 168 -4.19 -3.31 -15.14
C SER A 168 -3.20 -2.15 -15.35
N LEU A 169 -2.21 -1.96 -14.48
CA LEU A 169 -1.23 -0.88 -14.62
C LEU A 169 -0.45 -0.94 -15.95
N LYS A 170 -0.30 -2.13 -16.55
CA LYS A 170 0.32 -2.29 -17.88
C LYS A 170 -0.34 -1.45 -18.97
N GLU A 171 -1.64 -1.19 -18.85
CA GLU A 171 -2.42 -0.41 -19.82
C GLU A 171 -2.27 1.10 -19.61
N MET A 172 -1.75 1.50 -18.43
CA MET A 172 -1.60 2.90 -18.02
C MET A 172 -0.15 3.39 -18.06
N LEU A 173 0.82 2.47 -18.16
CA LEU A 173 2.23 2.81 -18.33
C LEU A 173 2.46 3.42 -19.72
N PRO A 174 3.30 4.47 -19.84
CA PRO A 174 3.62 5.10 -21.12
C PRO A 174 4.42 4.19 -22.07
#